data_AF-A0A323TCC7-F1
#
_entry.id   AF-A0A323TCC7-F1
#
_cell.length_a   1.000
_cell.length_b   1.000
_cell.length_c   1.000
_cell.angle_alpha   90.00
_cell.angle_beta   90.00
_cell.angle_gamma   90.00
#
_symmetry.space_group_name_H-M   'P 1'
#
loop_
_entity.id
_entity.type
_entity.pdbx_description
1 polymer ?
#
loop_
_entity_poly.entity_id
_entity_poly.type
_entity_poly.pdbx_seq_one_letter_code
_entity_poly.pdbx_strand_id
1 'polypeptide(L)' 'MERYKIIFEFENGNEETSYFTENPSSRVNDWMEREKGHWIRLENAMINLANVNIIRVAKVKIDDNSNDEEFIEWV' A
#
# COMPACT_ATOMS: atom_id res chain seq x y z
N MET A 1 -13.28 11.55 2.54
CA MET A 1 -12.21 11.97 1.61
C MET A 1 -11.77 10.80 0.72
N GLU A 2 -11.44 11.01 -0.55
CA GLU A 2 -10.82 9.97 -1.39
C GLU A 2 -9.33 9.82 -1.05
N ARG A 3 -8.84 8.57 -0.98
CA ARG A 3 -7.44 8.23 -0.77
C ARG A 3 -7.05 7.01 -1.61
N TYR A 4 -5.75 6.81 -1.76
CA TYR A 4 -5.18 5.57 -2.28
C TYR A 4 -4.71 4.71 -1.11
N LYS A 5 -5.08 3.44 -1.13
CA LYS A 5 -4.66 2.42 -0.16
C LYS A 5 -3.68 1.48 -0.85
N ILE A 6 -2.47 1.38 -0.31
CA ILE A 6 -1.51 0.34 -0.68
C ILE A 6 -1.66 -0.80 0.32
N ILE A 7 -1.71 -2.02 -0.19
CA ILE A 7 -1.78 -3.26 0.59
C ILE A 7 -0.54 -4.09 0.23
N PHE A 8 0.28 -4.39 1.23
CA PHE A 8 1.42 -5.29 1.14
C PHE A 8 1.03 -6.63 1.73
N GLU A 9 0.95 -7.66 0.89
CA GLU A 9 0.74 -9.05 1.31
C GLU A 9 2.11 -9.72 1.43
N PHE A 10 2.46 -10.21 2.62
CA PHE A 10 3.74 -10.87 2.88
C PHE A 10 3.66 -12.38 2.63
N GLU A 11 4.82 -13.03 2.45
CA GLU A 11 4.90 -14.49 2.27
C GLU A 11 4.32 -15.30 3.43
N ASN A 12 4.22 -14.72 4.63
CA ASN A 12 3.61 -15.37 5.79
C ASN A 12 2.08 -15.18 5.88
N GLY A 13 1.46 -14.53 4.89
CA GLY A 13 0.03 -14.24 4.84
C GLY A 13 -0.41 -13.02 5.65
N ASN A 14 0.52 -12.29 6.30
CA ASN A 14 0.20 -11.02 6.94
C ASN A 14 0.00 -9.92 5.90
N GLU A 15 -0.76 -8.91 6.28
CA GLU A 15 -0.96 -7.71 5.47
C GLU A 15 -0.53 -6.46 6.23
N GLU A 16 0.09 -5.52 5.52
CA GLU A 16 0.34 -4.16 6.00
C GLU A 16 -0.27 -3.16 5.02
N THR A 17 -0.86 -2.10 5.56
CA THR A 17 -1.58 -1.11 4.75
C THR A 17 -1.08 0.31 5.00
N SER A 18 -1.12 1.13 3.95
CA SER A 18 -0.75 2.54 4.05
C SER A 18 -1.60 3.38 3.11
N TYR A 19 -1.88 4.61 3.52
CA TYR A 19 -2.81 5.51 2.84
C TYR A 19 -2.07 6.72 2.27
N PHE A 20 -2.46 7.12 1.06
CA PHE A 20 -1.86 8.22 0.32
C PHE A 20 -2.95 9.15 -0.22
N THR A 21 -2.68 10.45 -0.27
CA THR A 21 -3.58 11.43 -0.88
C THR A 21 -3.42 11.51 -2.40
N GLU A 22 -2.29 11.04 -2.92
CA GLU A 22 -1.96 11.01 -4.36
C GLU A 22 -1.75 9.57 -4.83
N ASN A 23 -1.89 9.33 -6.13
CA ASN A 23 -1.72 8.00 -6.72
C ASN A 23 -0.27 7.50 -6.50
N PRO A 24 -0.07 6.40 -5.74
CA PRO A 24 1.26 5.91 -5.43
C PRO A 24 1.86 4.98 -6.49
N SER A 25 1.21 4.75 -7.65
CA SER A 25 1.68 3.79 -8.66
C SER A 25 3.14 3.99 -9.08
N SER A 26 3.60 5.24 -9.23
CA SER A 26 5.02 5.50 -9.57
C SER A 26 5.96 4.99 -8.48
N ARG A 27 5.62 5.19 -7.19
CA ARG A 27 6.43 4.69 -6.08
C ARG A 27 6.42 3.16 -6.03
N VAL A 28 5.26 2.55 -6.30
CA VAL A 28 5.12 1.10 -6.34
C VAL A 28 5.95 0.50 -7.46
N ASN A 29 5.94 1.09 -8.66
CA ASN A 29 6.79 0.67 -9.77
C ASN A 29 8.28 0.78 -9.39
N ASP A 30 8.70 1.89 -8.78
CA ASP A 30 10.07 2.04 -8.28
C ASP A 30 10.44 0.98 -7.24
N TRP A 31 9.49 0.46 -6.46
CA TRP A 31 9.74 -0.61 -5.49
C TRP A 31 9.83 -1.98 -6.16
N MET A 32 9.02 -2.24 -7.19
CA MET A 32 9.07 -3.48 -7.97
C MET A 32 10.35 -3.59 -8.79
N GLU A 33 10.94 -2.47 -9.23
CA GLU A 33 12.19 -2.45 -9.99
C GLU A 33 13.45 -2.56 -9.10
N ARG A 34 13.33 -2.36 -7.79
CA ARG A 34 14.47 -2.47 -6.86
C ARG A 34 14.89 -3.92 -6.65
N GLU A 35 16.18 -4.11 -6.34
CA GLU A 35 16.72 -5.41 -5.98
C GLU A 35 16.03 -5.99 -4.73
N LYS A 36 15.93 -7.32 -4.68
CA LYS A 36 15.36 -8.04 -3.53
C LYS A 36 16.19 -7.74 -2.27
N GLY A 37 15.53 -7.29 -1.19
CA GLY A 37 16.17 -6.97 0.09
C GLY A 37 16.18 -5.50 0.49
N HIS A 38 15.65 -4.61 -0.35
CA HIS A 38 15.48 -3.22 0.00
C HIS A 38 14.39 -3.01 1.06
N TRP A 39 14.71 -2.19 2.06
CA TRP A 39 13.75 -1.68 3.02
C TRP A 39 13.15 -0.37 2.52
N ILE A 40 11.83 -0.27 2.57
CA ILE A 40 11.11 0.99 2.30
C ILE A 40 10.52 1.51 3.60
N ARG A 41 10.54 2.84 3.73
CA ARG A 41 9.94 3.54 4.87
C ARG A 41 8.57 4.07 4.45
N LEU A 42 7.56 3.63 5.16
CA LEU A 42 6.21 4.21 5.15
C LEU A 42 6.08 5.15 6.35
N GLU A 43 5.00 5.92 6.40
CA GLU A 43 4.74 6.87 7.48
C GLU A 43 4.74 6.17 8.86
N ASN A 44 4.12 4.99 8.94
CA ASN A 44 3.92 4.24 10.19
C ASN A 44 4.67 2.91 10.25
N ALA A 45 5.44 2.53 9.23
CA ALA A 45 6.07 1.21 9.14
C ALA A 45 7.38 1.21 8.34
N MET A 46 8.21 0.18 8.57
CA MET A 46 9.29 -0.19 7.67
C MET A 46 9.00 -1.55 7.06
N ILE A 47 9.04 -1.63 5.73
CA ILE A 47 8.68 -2.84 4.98
C ILE A 47 9.94 -3.37 4.29
N ASN A 48 10.27 -4.63 4.54
CA ASN A 48 11.29 -5.33 3.77
C ASN A 48 10.66 -5.94 2.52
N LEU A 49 11.03 -5.42 1.34
CA LEU A 49 10.47 -5.87 0.07
C LEU A 49 10.84 -7.33 -0.27
N ALA A 50 11.88 -7.91 0.35
CA ALA A 50 12.22 -9.32 0.15
C ALA A 50 11.12 -10.29 0.65
N ASN A 51 10.31 -9.85 1.61
CA ASN A 51 9.27 -10.69 2.22
C ASN A 51 7.87 -10.39 1.65
N VAL A 52 7.78 -9.44 0.70
CA VAL A 52 6.51 -9.04 0.09
C VAL A 52 6.23 -9.96 -1.08
N ASN A 53 5.08 -10.62 -1.03
CA ASN A 53 4.58 -11.47 -2.10
C ASN A 53 3.82 -10.63 -3.15
N ILE A 54 2.91 -9.76 -2.70
CA ILE A 54 2.05 -8.95 -3.58
C ILE A 54 1.94 -7.52 -3.04
N ILE A 55 1.98 -6.54 -3.93
CA ILE A 55 1.59 -5.16 -3.65
C ILE A 55 0.32 -4.86 -4.45
N ARG A 56 -0.74 -4.39 -3.78
CA ARG A 56 -1.98 -3.95 -4.44
C ARG A 56 -2.25 -2.48 -4.13
N VAL A 57 -2.78 -1.75 -5.10
CA VAL A 57 -3.18 -0.35 -4.92
C VAL A 57 -4.67 -0.24 -5.22
N ALA A 58 -5.44 0.27 -4.26
CA ALA A 58 -6.85 0.56 -4.43
C ALA A 58 -7.11 2.06 -4.23
N LYS A 59 -8.09 2.59 -4.95
CA LYS A 59 -8.71 3.86 -4.63
C LYS A 59 -9.87 3.59 -3.67
N VAL A 60 -9.91 4.31 -2.55
CA VAL A 60 -10.91 4.15 -1.50
C VAL A 60 -11.48 5.50 -1.08
N LYS A 61 -12.70 5.51 -0.58
CA LYS A 61 -13.31 6.66 0.07
C LYS A 61 -13.39 6.37 1.57
N ILE A 62 -12.83 7.28 2.37
CA ILE A 62 -12.86 7.19 3.82
C ILE A 62 -13.91 8.17 4.32
N ASP A 63 -14.86 7.73 5.15
CA ASP A 63 -15.76 8.63 5.88
C ASP A 63 -15.08 9.06 7.19
N ASP A 64 -14.93 10.36 7.39
CA ASP A 64 -14.27 10.92 8.57
C ASP A 64 -15.08 10.65 9.86
N ASN A 65 -16.34 10.25 9.75
CA ASN A 65 -17.23 10.03 10.89
C ASN A 65 -17.37 8.56 11.32
N SER A 66 -17.02 7.58 10.49
CA SER A 66 -17.30 6.16 10.80
C SER A 66 -16.12 5.20 10.73
N ASN A 67 -14.91 5.65 10.36
CA ASN A 67 -13.78 4.76 10.04
C ASN A 67 -14.10 3.71 8.96
N ASP A 68 -15.25 3.80 8.29
CA ASP A 68 -15.60 2.90 7.21
C ASP A 68 -14.87 3.34 5.95
N GLU A 69 -14.27 2.35 5.27
CA GLU A 69 -13.69 2.51 3.95
C GLU A 69 -14.60 1.91 2.89
N GLU A 70 -14.94 2.72 1.88
CA GLU A 70 -15.67 2.28 0.69
C GLU A 70 -14.66 2.07 -0.45
N PHE A 71 -14.60 0.85 -0.97
CA PHE A 71 -13.78 0.53 -2.14
C PHE A 71 -14.36 1.18 -3.41
N ILE A 72 -13.51 1.83 -4.19
CA ILE A 72 -13.88 2.42 -5.48
C ILE A 72 -13.37 1.55 -6.62
N GLU A 73 -12.04 1.40 -6.76
CA GLU A 73 -11.41 0.66 -7.86
C GLU A 73 -9.99 0.19 -7.51
N TRP A 74 -9.48 -0.79 -8.27
CA TRP A 74 -8.06 -1.15 -8.28
C TRP A 74 -7.32 -0.27 -9.29
N VAL A 75 -6.09 0.09 -8.95
CA VAL A 75 -5.22 1.01 -9.71
C VAL A 75 -4.05 0.26 -10.32
#